data_AF-A0A8I0VLK6-F1
#
_entry.id   AF-A0A8I0VLK6-F1
#
_cell.length_a   1.000
_cell.length_b   1.000
_cell.length_c   1.000
_cell.angle_alpha   90.00
_cell.angle_beta   90.00
_cell.angle_gamma   90.00
#
_symmetry.space_group_name_H-M   'P 1'
#
loop_
_entity.id
_entity.type
_entity.pdbx_description
1 polymer ?
#
loop_
_entity_poly.entity_id
_entity_poly.type
_entity_poly.pdbx_seq_one_letter_code
_entity_poly.pdbx_strand_id
1 'polypeptide(L)'
;MYGFIVFSDLKNFSKLNEAQLKEFFKTLNPKLFEKVEGLVKKTLVINTWGDGLVAIFEDGPVAVEFLFTYRKFFSDFNFGQVNLPPLIPRIGAHFGEFTLFPDPILKRNNAIGTNINTTARIEPITRPGEIFVTQDFVDAIERLREPVREIKFDSLGQFPLAKNFGRLDLYRLRRTEERSLDIDRILKQDLSIDLPEPKPMSDDEKKKISSLELDSDATTLANFITKKILEPETKATGEFLLKLSRLCLDSEQYDLFDTLSQKLDSWPLPANGAQLYPYRNDPIHWKYRADYLSRKGRYNDAANIAYGLWRINPGDAEVLTMLASQYKRHALFGEGKPSNNADNINMKNINKELLTRARNLYVEAFRLDVDNIFPAINAAYLFKIVSGNQTGQGIKLAQHILVTWEKDQDKDWWIAASLAEAEVIQEDYEKAMERFEYAVKKHKPTLFDKSATIYQLQILSKFVTNEGSIREIICKIKEC
;
A
#
# COMPACT_ATOMS: atom_id res chain seq x y z
N MET A 1 32.90 -1.32 -10.20
CA MET A 1 33.76 -0.14 -9.96
C MET A 1 33.35 0.49 -8.64
N TYR A 2 34.25 1.11 -7.89
CA TYR A 2 33.91 1.79 -6.63
C TYR A 2 34.04 3.30 -6.79
N GLY A 3 33.25 4.06 -6.03
CA GLY A 3 33.32 5.52 -6.07
C GLY A 3 32.33 6.20 -5.13
N PHE A 4 32.45 7.51 -5.06
CA PHE A 4 31.68 8.41 -4.21
C PHE A 4 30.44 8.88 -4.97
N ILE A 5 29.28 8.40 -4.55
CA ILE A 5 27.97 8.69 -5.12
C ILE A 5 27.36 9.84 -4.32
N VAL A 6 26.88 10.87 -5.02
CA VAL A 6 26.29 12.08 -4.45
C VAL A 6 24.89 12.27 -5.02
N PHE A 7 23.92 12.52 -4.13
CA PHE A 7 22.56 12.94 -4.46
C PHE A 7 22.26 14.27 -3.80
N SER A 8 21.56 15.15 -4.52
CA SER A 8 21.02 16.37 -3.94
C SER A 8 19.66 16.73 -4.51
N ASP A 9 18.84 17.37 -3.68
CA ASP A 9 17.54 17.96 -4.01
C ASP A 9 17.42 19.32 -3.31
N LEU A 10 16.56 20.22 -3.80
CA LEU A 10 16.43 21.57 -3.28
C LEU A 10 15.10 21.76 -2.53
N LYS A 11 15.19 22.01 -1.23
CA LYS A 11 14.03 22.43 -0.44
C LYS A 11 13.41 23.69 -1.07
N ASN A 12 12.08 23.67 -1.19
CA ASN A 12 11.21 24.70 -1.78
C ASN A 12 11.15 24.73 -3.32
N PHE A 13 11.90 23.88 -4.04
CA PHE A 13 11.84 23.85 -5.49
C PHE A 13 10.45 23.46 -6.03
N SER A 14 9.81 22.46 -5.41
CA SER A 14 8.44 22.04 -5.77
C SER A 14 7.36 23.11 -5.56
N LYS A 15 7.68 24.22 -4.87
CA LYS A 15 6.77 25.35 -4.64
C LYS A 15 6.96 26.49 -5.63
N LEU A 16 7.92 26.39 -6.55
CA LEU A 16 8.17 27.41 -7.56
C LEU A 16 7.04 27.44 -8.59
N ASN A 17 6.59 28.63 -8.96
CA ASN A 17 5.71 28.80 -10.12
C ASN A 17 6.49 28.79 -11.44
N GLU A 18 5.81 28.76 -12.58
CA GLU A 18 6.45 28.67 -13.90
C GLU A 18 7.45 29.81 -14.20
N ALA A 19 7.17 31.03 -13.75
CA ALA A 19 8.08 32.16 -13.96
C ALA A 19 9.37 31.98 -13.14
N GLN A 20 9.25 31.48 -11.92
CA GLN A 20 10.37 31.18 -11.05
C GLN A 20 11.17 29.98 -11.55
N LEU A 21 10.54 28.93 -12.08
CA LEU A 21 11.24 27.81 -12.73
C LEU A 21 12.08 28.29 -13.92
N LYS A 22 11.55 29.21 -14.73
CA LYS A 22 12.32 29.83 -15.83
C LYS A 22 13.52 30.60 -15.29
N GLU A 23 13.36 31.36 -14.21
CA GLU A 23 14.45 32.11 -13.57
C GLU A 23 15.53 31.17 -13.01
N PHE A 24 15.12 30.05 -12.40
CA PHE A 24 16.04 29.04 -11.90
C PHE A 24 16.96 28.51 -13.01
N PHE A 25 16.38 28.06 -14.13
CA PHE A 25 17.17 27.47 -15.22
C PHE A 25 17.95 28.49 -16.05
N LYS A 26 17.46 29.73 -16.17
CA LYS A 26 18.14 30.78 -16.96
C LYS A 26 19.23 31.52 -16.20
N THR A 27 19.08 31.65 -14.88
CA THR A 27 19.96 32.53 -14.08
C THR A 27 20.73 31.78 -13.01
N LEU A 28 20.03 31.01 -12.15
CA LEU A 28 20.67 30.35 -11.02
C LEU A 28 21.52 29.16 -11.47
N ASN A 29 20.97 28.27 -12.29
CA ASN A 29 21.63 27.03 -12.70
C ASN A 29 22.94 27.27 -13.48
N PRO A 30 23.04 28.25 -14.41
CA PRO A 30 24.32 28.58 -15.04
C PRO A 30 25.36 29.11 -14.05
N LYS A 31 24.96 29.99 -13.11
CA LYS A 31 25.87 30.50 -12.06
C LYS A 31 26.34 29.40 -11.11
N LEU A 32 25.49 28.42 -10.82
CA LEU A 32 25.89 27.22 -10.08
C LEU A 32 26.93 26.44 -10.87
N PHE A 33 26.66 26.18 -12.15
CA PHE A 33 27.59 25.45 -13.02
C PHE A 33 28.96 26.13 -13.09
N GLU A 34 29.04 27.46 -13.21
CA GLU A 34 30.31 28.20 -13.18
C GLU A 34 31.14 27.92 -11.91
N LYS A 35 30.49 27.68 -10.76
CA LYS A 35 31.18 27.36 -9.51
C LYS A 35 31.66 25.91 -9.44
N VAL A 36 30.93 24.98 -10.04
CA VAL A 36 31.24 23.53 -9.93
C VAL A 36 31.84 22.93 -11.19
N GLU A 37 31.97 23.68 -12.30
CA GLU A 37 32.36 23.16 -13.63
C GLU A 37 33.64 22.32 -13.57
N GLY A 38 34.68 22.82 -12.90
CA GLY A 38 35.97 22.13 -12.78
C GLY A 38 35.88 20.79 -12.03
N LEU A 39 34.91 20.65 -11.12
CA LEU A 39 34.65 19.42 -10.36
C LEU A 39 33.73 18.49 -11.15
N VAL A 40 32.71 19.04 -11.81
CA VAL A 40 31.79 18.30 -12.67
C VAL A 40 32.51 17.60 -13.81
N LYS A 41 33.52 18.25 -14.42
CA LYS A 41 34.35 17.65 -15.48
C LYS A 41 35.15 16.42 -15.02
N LYS A 42 35.28 16.20 -13.70
CA LYS A 42 35.95 15.04 -13.09
C LYS A 42 34.99 13.95 -12.64
N THR A 43 33.69 14.09 -12.91
CA THR A 43 32.69 13.06 -12.60
C THR A 43 32.79 11.89 -13.58
N LEU A 44 32.55 10.68 -13.08
CA LEU A 44 32.31 9.51 -13.91
C LEU A 44 30.90 9.55 -14.53
N VAL A 45 29.94 10.06 -13.76
CA VAL A 45 28.54 10.25 -14.17
C VAL A 45 28.02 11.53 -13.53
N ILE A 46 27.30 12.34 -14.30
CA ILE A 46 26.50 13.45 -13.79
C ILE A 46 25.16 13.52 -14.50
N ASN A 47 24.08 13.56 -13.73
CA ASN A 47 22.71 13.68 -14.21
C ASN A 47 21.96 14.70 -13.37
N THR A 48 21.03 15.41 -14.00
CA THR A 48 20.10 16.32 -13.32
C THR A 48 18.68 16.02 -13.77
N TRP A 49 17.71 16.11 -12.87
CA TRP A 49 16.28 16.03 -13.21
C TRP A 49 15.50 17.02 -12.35
N GLY A 50 15.04 18.12 -12.96
CA GLY A 50 14.54 19.26 -12.20
C GLY A 50 15.66 19.88 -11.38
N ASP A 51 15.48 19.92 -10.06
CA ASP A 51 16.47 20.28 -9.05
C ASP A 51 17.28 19.11 -8.51
N GLY A 52 16.86 17.87 -8.81
CA GLY A 52 17.58 16.67 -8.45
C GLY A 52 18.92 16.60 -9.18
N LEU A 53 19.98 16.30 -8.45
CA LEU A 53 21.34 16.11 -8.95
C LEU A 53 21.85 14.74 -8.51
N VAL A 54 22.45 14.00 -9.45
CA VAL A 54 23.24 12.79 -9.19
C VAL A 54 24.63 12.98 -9.78
N ALA A 55 25.66 12.76 -8.97
CA ALA A 55 27.05 12.78 -9.42
C ALA A 55 27.83 11.60 -8.83
N ILE A 56 28.73 11.01 -9.61
CA ILE A 56 29.62 9.94 -9.17
C ILE A 56 31.05 10.36 -9.42
N PHE A 57 31.89 10.25 -8.39
CA PHE A 57 33.31 10.59 -8.44
C PHE A 57 34.16 9.37 -8.11
N GLU A 58 35.28 9.22 -8.79
CA GLU A 58 36.31 8.25 -8.39
C GLU A 58 37.17 8.81 -7.24
N ASP A 59 37.46 10.11 -7.29
CA ASP A 59 38.37 10.82 -6.38
C ASP A 59 37.61 11.43 -5.19
N GLY A 60 37.94 10.96 -3.98
CA GLY A 60 37.32 11.38 -2.72
C GLY A 60 37.46 12.88 -2.42
N PRO A 61 38.68 13.46 -2.46
CA PRO A 61 38.90 14.89 -2.34
C PRO A 61 38.03 15.73 -3.28
N VAL A 62 37.88 15.29 -4.54
CA VAL A 62 37.03 15.98 -5.53
C VAL A 62 35.56 15.89 -5.13
N ALA A 63 35.10 14.73 -4.67
CA ALA A 63 33.74 14.55 -4.18
C ALA A 63 33.44 15.47 -2.98
N VAL A 64 34.34 15.51 -1.99
CA VAL A 64 34.19 16.36 -0.80
C VAL A 64 34.16 17.84 -1.16
N GLU A 65 35.05 18.29 -2.04
CA GLU A 65 35.07 19.68 -2.48
C GLU A 65 33.81 20.04 -3.28
N PHE A 66 33.26 19.11 -4.07
CA PHE A 66 31.99 19.28 -4.76
C PHE A 66 30.83 19.48 -3.77
N LEU A 67 30.72 18.62 -2.75
CA LEU A 67 29.67 18.71 -1.73
C LEU A 67 29.67 20.09 -1.05
N PHE A 68 30.85 20.59 -0.64
CA PHE A 68 30.95 21.89 0.00
C PHE A 68 30.73 23.06 -0.95
N THR A 69 31.29 23.01 -2.16
CA THR A 69 31.12 24.07 -3.16
C THR A 69 29.66 24.21 -3.56
N TYR A 70 28.99 23.09 -3.80
CA TYR A 70 27.57 23.04 -4.12
C TYR A 70 26.73 23.61 -2.99
N ARG A 71 26.93 23.15 -1.75
CA ARG A 71 26.22 23.68 -0.56
C ARG A 71 26.45 25.18 -0.37
N LYS A 72 27.71 25.62 -0.46
CA LYS A 72 28.11 27.01 -0.24
C LYS A 72 27.51 27.95 -1.28
N PHE A 73 27.43 27.53 -2.55
CA PHE A 73 26.77 28.31 -3.58
C PHE A 73 25.36 28.72 -3.16
N PHE A 74 24.52 27.78 -2.73
CA PHE A 74 23.15 28.08 -2.30
C PHE A 74 23.10 28.92 -1.02
N SER A 75 24.04 28.73 -0.09
CA SER A 75 24.12 29.53 1.14
C SER A 75 24.48 30.99 0.86
N ASP A 76 25.38 31.25 -0.09
CA ASP A 76 25.88 32.59 -0.39
C ASP A 76 25.06 33.32 -1.47
N PHE A 77 24.20 32.59 -2.20
CA PHE A 77 23.43 33.14 -3.30
C PHE A 77 22.42 34.18 -2.81
N ASN A 78 22.47 35.38 -3.37
CA ASN A 78 21.52 36.44 -3.04
C ASN A 78 20.21 36.25 -3.78
N PHE A 79 19.31 35.46 -3.20
CA PHE A 79 17.97 35.22 -3.75
C PHE A 79 17.13 36.49 -3.87
N GLY A 80 17.38 37.54 -3.07
CA GLY A 80 16.62 38.79 -3.15
C GLY A 80 16.86 39.60 -4.43
N GLN A 81 17.92 39.29 -5.19
CA GLN A 81 18.22 39.93 -6.47
C GLN A 81 17.62 39.21 -7.68
N VAL A 82 16.97 38.06 -7.46
CA VAL A 82 16.30 37.28 -8.50
C VAL A 82 14.89 36.94 -8.05
N ASN A 83 13.99 36.63 -8.97
CA ASN A 83 12.63 36.20 -8.61
C ASN A 83 12.64 34.74 -8.14
N LEU A 84 13.33 34.42 -7.05
CA LEU A 84 13.39 33.08 -6.46
C LEU A 84 13.31 33.15 -4.93
N PRO A 85 12.55 32.26 -4.28
CA PRO A 85 12.68 32.07 -2.83
C PRO A 85 14.02 31.39 -2.50
N PRO A 86 14.49 31.43 -1.24
CA PRO A 86 15.64 30.67 -0.81
C PRO A 86 15.48 29.18 -1.08
N LEU A 87 16.38 28.65 -1.91
CA LEU A 87 16.53 27.23 -2.21
C LEU A 87 17.68 26.68 -1.37
N ILE A 88 17.42 25.59 -0.65
CA ILE A 88 18.38 25.04 0.31
C ILE A 88 18.63 23.57 -0.06
N PRO A 89 19.88 23.19 -0.37
CA PRO A 89 20.17 21.83 -0.79
C PRO A 89 20.13 20.86 0.39
N ARG A 90 19.58 19.68 0.14
CA ARG A 90 19.81 18.47 0.93
C ARG A 90 20.82 17.64 0.16
N ILE A 91 21.86 17.15 0.82
CA ILE A 91 22.95 16.46 0.12
C ILE A 91 23.26 15.15 0.83
N GLY A 92 22.99 14.03 0.16
CA GLY A 92 23.34 12.68 0.63
C GLY A 92 24.51 12.12 -0.16
N ALA A 93 25.50 11.51 0.49
CA ALA A 93 26.59 10.82 -0.20
C ALA A 93 26.95 9.47 0.43
N HIS A 94 27.49 8.59 -0.40
CA HIS A 94 27.84 7.22 -0.04
C HIS A 94 29.03 6.76 -0.89
N PHE A 95 29.81 5.82 -0.38
CA PHE A 95 30.87 5.17 -1.14
C PHE A 95 30.52 3.69 -1.32
N GLY A 96 30.52 3.21 -2.56
CA GLY A 96 30.14 1.83 -2.83
C GLY A 96 30.38 1.40 -4.26
N GLU A 97 30.10 0.12 -4.52
CA GLU A 97 30.23 -0.47 -5.85
C GLU A 97 29.06 -0.06 -6.77
N PHE A 98 29.37 0.19 -8.03
CA PHE A 98 28.42 0.38 -9.12
C PHE A 98 28.99 -0.14 -10.45
N THR A 99 28.10 -0.25 -11.44
CA THR A 99 28.42 -0.65 -12.81
C THR A 99 28.18 0.52 -13.76
N LEU A 100 29.21 0.91 -14.51
CA LEU A 100 29.08 1.84 -15.62
C LEU A 100 28.54 1.13 -16.86
N PHE A 101 27.68 1.82 -17.60
CA PHE A 101 27.22 1.36 -18.91
C PHE A 101 27.09 2.55 -19.88
N PRO A 102 27.31 2.34 -21.18
CA PRO A 102 27.05 3.36 -22.19
C PRO A 102 25.54 3.53 -22.38
N ASP A 103 25.01 4.71 -22.09
CA ASP A 103 23.60 5.03 -22.32
C ASP A 103 23.41 5.46 -23.79
N PRO A 104 22.72 4.66 -24.63
CA PRO A 104 22.58 4.95 -26.06
C PRO A 104 21.65 6.14 -26.32
N ILE A 105 20.78 6.50 -25.38
CA ILE A 105 19.84 7.63 -25.50
C ILE A 105 20.57 8.92 -25.15
N LEU A 106 21.31 8.94 -24.03
CA LEU A 106 22.04 10.13 -23.56
C LEU A 106 23.41 10.31 -24.23
N LYS A 107 23.90 9.30 -24.96
CA LYS A 107 25.22 9.27 -25.63
C LYS A 107 26.38 9.58 -24.67
N ARG A 108 26.27 9.09 -23.43
CA ARG A 108 27.29 9.23 -22.38
C ARG A 108 27.25 8.02 -21.44
N ASN A 109 28.26 7.87 -20.60
CA ASN A 109 28.25 6.84 -19.56
C ASN A 109 27.21 7.19 -18.48
N ASN A 110 26.53 6.16 -17.99
CA ASN A 110 25.63 6.22 -16.85
C ASN A 110 25.95 5.05 -15.90
N ALA A 111 25.31 5.02 -14.73
CA ALA A 111 25.61 4.02 -13.71
C ALA A 111 24.34 3.35 -13.17
N ILE A 112 24.47 2.06 -12.87
CA ILE A 112 23.47 1.27 -12.14
C ILE A 112 24.11 0.58 -10.94
N GLY A 113 23.32 0.35 -9.90
CA GLY A 113 23.76 -0.38 -8.72
C GLY A 113 22.85 -0.17 -7.52
N THR A 114 22.87 -1.13 -6.60
CA THR A 114 22.15 -1.03 -5.32
C THR A 114 22.63 0.18 -4.51
N ASN A 115 23.94 0.46 -4.49
CA ASN A 115 24.51 1.59 -3.76
C ASN A 115 24.07 2.96 -4.30
N ILE A 116 23.72 3.07 -5.58
CA ILE A 116 23.11 4.29 -6.15
C ILE A 116 21.73 4.51 -5.55
N ASN A 117 20.91 3.45 -5.51
CA ASN A 117 19.58 3.49 -4.91
C ASN A 117 19.64 3.74 -3.40
N THR A 118 20.66 3.23 -2.70
CA THR A 118 20.90 3.51 -1.29
C THR A 118 21.19 5.00 -1.08
N THR A 119 22.04 5.60 -1.91
CA THR A 119 22.42 7.01 -1.80
C THR A 119 21.22 7.95 -1.99
N ALA A 120 20.37 7.66 -2.97
CA ALA A 120 19.14 8.40 -3.23
C ALA A 120 18.17 8.46 -2.03
N ARG A 121 18.31 7.53 -1.07
CA ARG A 121 17.48 7.46 0.14
C ARG A 121 18.05 8.23 1.32
N ILE A 122 19.30 8.69 1.23
CA ILE A 122 19.92 9.54 2.26
C ILE A 122 19.42 10.98 2.10
N GLU A 123 19.25 11.46 0.86
CA GLU A 123 18.78 12.83 0.60
C GLU A 123 17.46 13.17 1.32
N PRO A 124 16.38 12.34 1.27
CA PRO A 124 15.09 12.73 1.85
C PRO A 124 15.12 12.90 3.37
N ILE A 125 16.03 12.20 4.04
CA ILE A 125 16.25 12.29 5.50
C ILE A 125 17.34 13.31 5.86
N THR A 126 18.03 13.88 4.87
CA THR A 126 19.04 14.91 5.08
C THR A 126 18.38 16.24 5.41
N ARG A 127 18.90 16.93 6.42
CA ARG A 127 18.38 18.25 6.79
C ARG A 127 18.74 19.28 5.71
N PRO A 128 17.84 20.24 5.42
CA PRO A 128 18.16 21.33 4.50
C PRO A 128 19.41 22.09 4.94
N GLY A 129 20.37 22.19 4.04
CA GLY A 129 21.65 22.88 4.25
C GLY A 129 22.73 21.98 4.83
N GLU A 130 22.49 20.68 4.95
CA GLU A 130 23.43 19.72 5.52
C GLU A 130 23.88 18.68 4.49
N ILE A 131 25.01 18.04 4.79
CA ILE A 131 25.59 16.96 4.00
C ILE A 131 25.64 15.72 4.89
N PHE A 132 24.85 14.70 4.56
CA PHE A 132 24.85 13.43 5.27
C PHE A 132 25.61 12.38 4.45
N VAL A 133 26.47 11.64 5.13
CA VAL A 133 27.32 10.60 4.52
C VAL A 133 27.21 9.29 5.30
N THR A 134 27.38 8.15 4.63
CA THR A 134 27.40 6.83 5.29
C THR A 134 28.73 6.53 5.96
N GLN A 135 28.76 5.55 6.87
CA GLN A 135 30.02 4.97 7.37
C GLN A 135 30.99 4.61 6.23
N ASP A 136 30.53 3.95 5.16
CA ASP A 136 31.41 3.57 4.04
C ASP A 136 32.09 4.77 3.38
N PHE A 137 31.43 5.94 3.36
CA PHE A 137 32.01 7.17 2.84
C PHE A 137 33.10 7.69 3.77
N VAL A 138 32.84 7.69 5.09
CA VAL A 138 33.82 8.08 6.11
C VAL A 138 35.06 7.21 6.00
N ASP A 139 34.88 5.88 6.01
CA ASP A 139 35.95 4.90 5.84
C ASP A 139 36.76 5.13 4.57
N ALA A 140 36.09 5.39 3.45
CA ALA A 140 36.76 5.62 2.18
C ALA A 140 37.61 6.90 2.18
N ILE A 141 37.14 7.98 2.81
CA ILE A 141 37.90 9.23 2.96
C ILE A 141 39.08 9.06 3.93
N GLU A 142 38.88 8.36 5.05
CA GLU A 142 39.92 8.13 6.05
C GLU A 142 41.04 7.21 5.56
N ARG A 143 40.75 6.32 4.61
CA ARG A 143 41.75 5.41 3.98
C ARG A 143 42.57 6.06 2.87
N LEU A 144 42.31 7.31 2.51
CA LEU A 144 43.10 8.02 1.50
C LEU A 144 44.54 8.21 1.97
N ARG A 145 45.50 8.08 1.04
CA ARG A 145 46.92 8.29 1.34
C ARG A 145 47.19 9.72 1.80
N GLU A 146 46.56 10.68 1.14
CA GLU A 146 46.62 12.09 1.50
C GLU A 146 45.30 12.48 2.19
N PRO A 147 45.34 12.94 3.45
CA PRO A 147 44.13 13.24 4.19
C PRO A 147 43.44 14.49 3.63
N VAL A 148 42.12 14.42 3.48
CA VAL A 148 41.31 15.61 3.22
C VAL A 148 41.31 16.46 4.50
N ARG A 149 41.88 17.67 4.41
CA ARG A 149 42.03 18.57 5.56
C ARG A 149 40.74 19.35 5.83
N GLU A 150 40.61 19.86 7.05
CA GLU A 150 39.56 20.81 7.45
C GLU A 150 38.12 20.26 7.38
N ILE A 151 37.96 18.95 7.52
CA ILE A 151 36.65 18.29 7.61
C ILE A 151 36.48 17.54 8.94
N LYS A 152 35.23 17.39 9.35
CA LYS A 152 34.82 16.52 10.46
C LYS A 152 33.55 15.75 10.12
N PHE A 153 33.41 14.58 10.73
CA PHE A 153 32.23 13.74 10.66
C PHE A 153 31.59 13.66 12.05
N ASP A 154 30.41 14.25 12.22
CA ASP A 154 29.64 14.12 13.46
C ASP A 154 28.65 12.95 13.32
N SER A 155 28.67 11.99 14.26
CA SER A 155 27.78 10.83 14.21
C SER A 155 26.32 11.23 14.43
N LEU A 156 25.43 10.81 13.52
CA LEU A 156 23.97 10.98 13.62
C LEU A 156 23.28 9.69 14.09
N GLY A 157 24.03 8.58 14.17
CA GLY A 157 23.55 7.25 14.53
C GLY A 157 22.85 6.50 13.39
N GLN A 158 22.07 5.47 13.77
CA GLN A 158 21.44 4.55 12.82
C GLN A 158 20.06 5.01 12.34
N PHE A 159 19.89 5.01 11.02
CA PHE A 159 18.62 5.30 10.35
C PHE A 159 18.07 4.04 9.67
N PRO A 160 16.76 3.73 9.82
CA PRO A 160 16.14 2.61 9.12
C PRO A 160 16.01 2.90 7.62
N LEU A 161 16.44 1.98 6.78
CA LEU A 161 16.11 2.03 5.36
C LEU A 161 14.77 1.33 5.13
N ALA A 162 13.88 1.96 4.35
CA ALA A 162 12.63 1.33 3.95
C ALA A 162 12.86 0.03 3.15
N LYS A 163 11.95 -0.95 3.31
CA LYS A 163 11.90 -2.23 2.57
C LYS A 163 13.12 -3.16 2.76
N ASN A 164 13.35 -3.68 3.97
CA ASN A 164 14.31 -4.77 4.26
C ASN A 164 15.80 -4.52 3.93
N PHE A 165 16.24 -3.27 3.70
CA PHE A 165 17.64 -2.94 3.39
C PHE A 165 18.53 -2.68 4.62
N GLY A 166 18.03 -2.96 5.83
CA GLY A 166 18.80 -2.80 7.07
C GLY A 166 18.86 -1.37 7.61
N ARG A 167 19.89 -1.06 8.38
CA ARG A 167 20.14 0.25 9.01
C ARG A 167 21.44 0.84 8.47
N LEU A 168 21.46 2.16 8.23
CA LEU A 168 22.68 2.89 7.87
C LEU A 168 23.14 3.75 9.04
N ASP A 169 24.43 3.66 9.35
CA ASP A 169 25.12 4.63 10.19
C ASP A 169 25.43 5.88 9.35
N LEU A 170 24.85 7.00 9.76
CA LEU A 170 25.00 8.28 9.07
C LEU A 170 25.84 9.25 9.89
N TYR A 171 26.56 10.09 9.16
CA TYR A 171 27.40 11.15 9.68
C TYR A 171 27.10 12.45 8.98
N ARG A 172 27.16 13.55 9.72
CA ARG A 172 27.14 14.90 9.15
C ARG A 172 28.57 15.27 8.76
N LEU A 173 28.80 15.46 7.46
CA LEU A 173 30.04 16.03 6.95
C LEU A 173 29.97 17.55 7.07
N ARG A 174 30.96 18.13 7.76
CA ARG A 174 31.07 19.58 7.96
C ARG A 174 32.53 20.04 7.91
N ARG A 175 32.72 21.34 7.74
CA ARG A 175 34.04 21.94 7.91
C ARG A 175 34.43 22.05 9.39
N THR A 176 35.72 22.07 9.70
CA THR A 176 36.22 22.11 11.08
C THR A 176 35.75 23.35 11.85
N GLU A 177 35.62 24.49 11.19
CA GLU A 177 35.14 25.76 11.72
C GLU A 177 33.62 25.79 11.99
N GLU A 178 32.86 24.89 11.38
CA GLU A 178 31.41 24.80 11.59
C GLU A 178 31.12 24.18 12.96
N ARG A 179 30.16 24.77 13.69
CA ARG A 179 29.72 24.22 14.97
C ARG A 179 29.08 22.84 14.78
N SER A 180 29.40 21.93 15.69
CA SER A 180 28.67 20.68 15.82
C SER A 180 27.25 20.98 16.31
N LEU A 181 26.26 20.28 15.74
CA LEU A 181 24.85 20.40 16.09
C LEU A 181 24.39 19.04 16.64
N ASP A 182 24.66 18.76 17.92
CA ASP A 182 24.22 17.52 18.57
C ASP A 182 22.74 17.65 19.03
N ILE A 183 21.85 17.91 18.06
CA ILE A 183 20.39 18.00 18.30
C ILE A 183 19.70 16.64 18.13
N ASP A 184 20.33 15.69 17.46
CA ASP A 184 19.75 14.38 17.17
C ASP A 184 19.40 13.59 18.43
N ARG A 185 20.23 13.68 19.48
CA ARG A 185 19.94 13.08 20.79
C ARG A 185 18.73 13.69 21.48
N ILE A 186 18.43 14.96 21.22
CA ILE A 186 17.24 15.65 21.78
C ILE A 186 15.99 15.31 20.97
N LEU A 187 16.12 15.21 19.65
CA LEU A 187 14.99 14.97 18.73
C LEU A 187 14.54 13.51 18.70
N LYS A 188 15.45 12.55 18.95
CA LYS A 188 15.15 11.12 18.91
C LYS A 188 14.98 10.59 20.33
N GLN A 189 13.80 10.81 20.90
CA GLN A 189 13.42 10.20 22.17
C GLN A 189 12.98 8.76 21.95
N ASP A 190 13.39 7.86 22.83
CA ASP A 190 12.83 6.52 22.89
C ASP A 190 11.47 6.60 23.56
N LEU A 191 10.41 6.54 22.74
CA LEU A 191 9.02 6.57 23.20
C LEU A 191 8.47 5.18 23.54
N SER A 192 9.28 4.11 23.51
CA SER A 192 8.78 2.74 23.72
C SER A 192 8.11 2.54 25.08
N ILE A 193 8.48 3.32 26.09
CA ILE A 193 7.86 3.30 27.42
C ILE A 193 6.54 4.07 27.44
N ASP A 194 6.47 5.19 26.72
CA ASP A 194 5.30 6.09 26.70
C ASP A 194 4.23 5.65 25.69
N LEU A 195 4.67 5.01 24.60
CA LEU A 195 3.88 4.45 23.52
C LEU A 195 4.32 3.01 23.25
N PRO A 196 4.04 2.08 24.18
CA PRO A 196 4.39 0.68 24.00
C PRO A 196 3.58 0.07 22.86
N GLU A 197 4.20 -0.87 22.15
CA GLU A 197 3.54 -1.67 21.12
C GLU A 197 2.95 -2.96 21.72
N PRO A 198 1.80 -3.46 21.23
CA PRO A 198 1.28 -4.76 21.61
C PRO A 198 2.32 -5.86 21.33
N LYS A 199 2.48 -6.80 22.27
CA LYS A 199 3.36 -7.96 22.04
C LYS A 199 2.80 -8.83 20.91
N PRO A 200 3.66 -9.32 19.99
CA PRO A 200 3.24 -10.26 18.97
C PRO A 200 2.84 -11.59 19.60
N MET A 201 2.13 -12.44 18.84
CA MET A 201 1.81 -13.80 19.27
C MET A 201 3.06 -14.58 19.69
N SER A 202 2.94 -15.31 20.79
CA SER A 202 3.92 -16.30 21.21
C SER A 202 3.99 -17.47 20.22
N ASP A 203 5.09 -18.22 20.23
CA ASP A 203 5.25 -19.37 19.34
C ASP A 203 4.22 -20.48 19.60
N ASP A 204 3.74 -20.60 20.84
CA ASP A 204 2.67 -21.54 21.19
C ASP A 204 1.31 -21.09 20.66
N GLU A 205 1.01 -19.79 20.73
CA GLU A 205 -0.20 -19.21 20.12
C GLU A 205 -0.18 -19.38 18.59
N LYS A 206 0.97 -19.15 17.94
CA LYS A 206 1.13 -19.37 16.49
C LYS A 206 0.89 -20.82 16.11
N LYS A 207 1.54 -21.77 16.80
CA LYS A 207 1.31 -23.21 16.59
C LYS A 207 -0.15 -23.57 16.80
N LYS A 208 -0.81 -22.95 17.79
CA LYS A 208 -2.21 -23.21 18.08
C LYS A 208 -3.13 -22.71 16.96
N ILE A 209 -2.90 -21.50 16.43
CA ILE A 209 -3.64 -21.00 15.26
C ILE A 209 -3.47 -21.95 14.08
N SER A 210 -2.24 -22.34 13.73
CA SER A 210 -2.01 -23.26 12.61
C SER A 210 -2.70 -24.61 12.80
N SER A 211 -2.76 -25.13 14.03
CA SER A 211 -3.51 -26.37 14.32
C SER A 211 -5.03 -26.21 14.15
N LEU A 212 -5.58 -25.03 14.46
CA LEU A 212 -7.01 -24.77 14.32
C LEU A 212 -7.39 -24.51 12.84
N GLU A 213 -6.51 -23.88 12.07
CA GLU A 213 -6.70 -23.64 10.64
C GLU A 213 -6.72 -24.95 9.81
N LEU A 214 -5.93 -25.95 10.20
CA LEU A 214 -5.82 -27.21 9.47
C LEU A 214 -6.91 -28.24 9.83
N ASP A 215 -7.26 -28.38 11.11
CA ASP A 215 -7.95 -29.58 11.61
C ASP A 215 -9.14 -29.31 12.53
N SER A 216 -9.57 -28.05 12.75
CA SER A 216 -10.67 -27.80 13.70
C SER A 216 -12.04 -27.70 13.02
N ASP A 217 -12.95 -28.59 13.42
CA ASP A 217 -14.37 -28.38 13.21
C ASP A 217 -14.88 -27.23 14.11
N ALA A 218 -16.05 -26.69 13.77
CA ALA A 218 -16.64 -25.55 14.48
C ALA A 218 -16.82 -25.84 15.99
N THR A 219 -17.02 -27.11 16.36
CA THR A 219 -17.19 -27.55 17.76
C THR A 219 -15.87 -27.51 18.53
N THR A 220 -14.78 -27.94 17.91
CA THR A 220 -13.43 -27.95 18.48
C THR A 220 -12.96 -26.54 18.76
N LEU A 221 -13.16 -25.62 17.80
CA LEU A 221 -12.86 -24.20 17.98
C LEU A 221 -13.68 -23.61 19.14
N ALA A 222 -14.99 -23.86 19.16
CA ALA A 222 -15.88 -23.34 20.19
C ALA A 222 -15.51 -23.82 21.60
N ASN A 223 -15.19 -25.11 21.73
CA ASN A 223 -14.74 -25.71 22.98
C ASN A 223 -13.42 -25.10 23.46
N PHE A 224 -12.46 -24.90 22.54
CA PHE A 224 -11.19 -24.27 22.87
C PHE A 224 -11.37 -22.84 23.39
N ILE A 225 -12.12 -22.01 22.67
CA ILE A 225 -12.34 -20.62 23.06
C ILE A 225 -13.04 -20.53 24.41
N THR A 226 -14.14 -21.27 24.58
CA THR A 226 -14.94 -21.26 25.81
C THR A 226 -14.13 -21.71 27.02
N LYS A 227 -13.34 -22.79 26.89
CA LYS A 227 -12.62 -23.41 28.02
C LYS A 227 -11.20 -22.91 28.25
N LYS A 228 -10.64 -22.12 27.34
CA LYS A 228 -9.22 -21.69 27.43
C LYS A 228 -9.00 -20.21 27.21
N ILE A 229 -9.91 -19.51 26.54
CA ILE A 229 -9.72 -18.10 26.15
C ILE A 229 -10.63 -17.17 26.94
N LEU A 230 -11.87 -17.59 27.17
CA LEU A 230 -12.87 -16.80 27.88
C LEU A 230 -12.73 -16.89 29.41
N GLU A 231 -11.85 -17.74 29.93
CA GLU A 231 -11.52 -17.77 31.36
C GLU A 231 -10.89 -16.41 31.78
N PRO A 232 -11.31 -15.83 32.93
CA PRO A 232 -10.85 -14.50 33.37
C PRO A 232 -9.33 -14.36 33.50
N GLU A 233 -8.67 -15.44 33.93
CA GLU A 233 -7.24 -15.54 34.17
C GLU A 233 -6.39 -15.73 32.90
N THR A 234 -6.99 -16.02 31.74
CA THR A 234 -6.23 -16.26 30.51
C THR A 234 -5.55 -14.99 30.01
N LYS A 235 -4.22 -15.04 29.98
CA LYS A 235 -3.36 -14.02 29.36
C LYS A 235 -3.07 -14.38 27.90
N ALA A 236 -3.98 -13.99 27.01
CA ALA A 236 -3.80 -14.10 25.56
C ALA A 236 -3.26 -12.78 24.98
N THR A 237 -2.38 -12.87 23.98
CA THR A 237 -1.99 -11.69 23.20
C THR A 237 -3.18 -11.19 22.39
N GLY A 238 -3.27 -9.87 22.17
CA GLY A 238 -4.37 -9.32 21.39
C GLY A 238 -4.38 -9.80 19.93
N GLU A 239 -3.21 -10.01 19.34
CA GLU A 239 -3.07 -10.57 18.00
C GLU A 239 -3.64 -12.01 17.92
N PHE A 240 -3.43 -12.82 18.96
CA PHE A 240 -4.03 -14.15 19.04
C PHE A 240 -5.56 -14.11 19.11
N LEU A 241 -6.12 -13.22 19.95
CA LEU A 241 -7.57 -13.02 20.02
C LEU A 241 -8.16 -12.54 18.69
N LEU A 242 -7.44 -11.68 17.98
CA LEU A 242 -7.85 -11.18 16.65
C LEU A 242 -7.89 -12.32 15.63
N LYS A 243 -6.90 -13.22 15.63
CA LYS A 243 -6.89 -14.41 14.77
C LYS A 243 -8.01 -15.40 15.12
N LEU A 244 -8.25 -15.67 16.39
CA LEU A 244 -9.38 -16.50 16.82
C LEU A 244 -10.73 -15.89 16.40
N SER A 245 -10.87 -14.57 16.48
CA SER A 245 -12.08 -13.87 16.03
C SER A 245 -12.33 -14.10 14.54
N ARG A 246 -11.29 -14.13 13.71
CA ARG A 246 -11.42 -14.47 12.28
C ARG A 246 -11.93 -15.90 12.08
N LEU A 247 -11.35 -16.87 12.79
CA LEU A 247 -11.78 -18.26 12.72
C LEU A 247 -13.24 -18.44 13.16
N CYS A 248 -13.70 -17.68 14.16
CA CYS A 248 -15.11 -17.67 14.56
C CYS A 248 -16.02 -17.18 13.42
N LEU A 249 -15.62 -16.16 12.66
CA LEU A 249 -16.40 -15.70 11.50
C LEU A 249 -16.45 -16.74 10.39
N ASP A 250 -15.31 -17.35 10.07
CA ASP A 250 -15.20 -18.35 9.01
C ASP A 250 -16.01 -19.62 9.33
N SER A 251 -16.15 -19.96 10.61
CA SER A 251 -16.96 -21.08 11.11
C SER A 251 -18.39 -20.69 11.54
N GLU A 252 -18.81 -19.45 11.25
CA GLU A 252 -20.14 -18.89 11.61
C GLU A 252 -20.48 -18.93 13.11
N GLN A 253 -19.48 -18.97 13.99
CA GLN A 253 -19.60 -18.92 15.45
C GLN A 253 -19.78 -17.47 15.95
N TYR A 254 -20.92 -16.87 15.62
CA TYR A 254 -21.21 -15.45 15.83
C TYR A 254 -21.21 -15.00 17.30
N ASP A 255 -21.67 -15.85 18.22
CA ASP A 255 -21.72 -15.49 19.65
C ASP A 255 -20.32 -15.46 20.28
N LEU A 256 -19.44 -16.37 19.85
CA LEU A 256 -18.04 -16.38 20.24
C LEU A 256 -17.29 -15.20 19.64
N PHE A 257 -17.59 -14.85 18.37
CA PHE A 257 -17.04 -13.65 17.76
C PHE A 257 -17.37 -12.39 18.57
N ASP A 258 -18.64 -12.19 18.94
CA ASP A 258 -19.06 -11.01 19.70
C ASP A 258 -18.34 -10.94 21.06
N THR A 259 -18.25 -12.07 21.75
CA THR A 259 -17.55 -12.15 23.04
C THR A 259 -16.05 -11.83 22.91
N LEU A 260 -15.37 -12.40 21.91
CA LEU A 260 -13.95 -12.09 21.65
C LEU A 260 -13.75 -10.63 21.23
N SER A 261 -14.69 -10.08 20.46
CA SER A 261 -14.67 -8.69 20.02
C SER A 261 -14.78 -7.71 21.20
N GLN A 262 -15.64 -7.99 22.18
CA GLN A 262 -15.72 -7.23 23.43
C GLN A 262 -14.44 -7.35 24.28
N LYS A 263 -13.85 -8.56 24.31
CA LYS A 263 -12.55 -8.79 24.97
C LYS A 263 -11.41 -8.00 24.30
N LEU A 264 -11.42 -7.88 22.96
CA LEU A 264 -10.45 -7.06 22.20
C LEU A 264 -10.62 -5.57 22.50
N ASP A 265 -11.84 -5.03 22.53
CA ASP A 265 -12.11 -3.60 22.82
C ASP A 265 -11.62 -3.15 24.21
N SER A 266 -11.54 -4.10 25.13
CA SER A 266 -11.10 -3.93 26.52
C SER A 266 -9.69 -4.49 26.76
N TRP A 267 -8.98 -4.95 25.73
CA TRP A 267 -7.66 -5.55 25.86
C TRP A 267 -6.63 -4.50 26.34
N PRO A 268 -6.04 -4.66 27.54
CA PRO A 268 -5.27 -3.60 28.16
C PRO A 268 -3.80 -3.59 27.71
N LEU A 269 -3.29 -2.41 27.35
CA LEU A 269 -1.87 -2.14 27.18
C LEU A 269 -1.40 -1.02 28.14
N PRO A 270 -0.72 -1.34 29.25
CA PRO A 270 -0.21 -0.34 30.19
C PRO A 270 0.90 0.52 29.56
N ALA A 271 0.82 1.85 29.72
CA ALA A 271 1.77 2.82 29.19
C ALA A 271 2.06 3.90 30.24
N ASN A 272 3.13 3.74 31.01
CA ASN A 272 3.62 4.65 32.05
C ASN A 272 2.56 5.54 32.75
N GLY A 273 1.68 4.93 33.55
CA GLY A 273 0.62 5.65 34.29
C GLY A 273 -0.68 5.86 33.50
N ALA A 274 -0.71 5.52 32.21
CA ALA A 274 -1.91 5.45 31.39
C ALA A 274 -2.26 4.00 31.02
N GLN A 275 -3.52 3.78 30.66
CA GLN A 275 -4.05 2.50 30.19
C GLN A 275 -4.56 2.68 28.76
N LEU A 276 -3.90 2.02 27.80
CA LEU A 276 -4.26 2.07 26.38
C LEU A 276 -5.08 0.82 25.99
N TYR A 277 -5.83 0.94 24.90
CA TYR A 277 -6.70 -0.11 24.33
C TYR A 277 -6.52 -0.18 22.80
N PRO A 278 -5.38 -0.70 22.32
CA PRO A 278 -4.99 -0.61 20.91
C PRO A 278 -6.01 -1.25 19.95
N TYR A 279 -6.65 -2.35 20.36
CA TYR A 279 -7.59 -3.09 19.52
C TYR A 279 -9.01 -2.47 19.42
N ARG A 280 -9.31 -1.45 20.24
CA ARG A 280 -10.62 -0.77 20.20
C ARG A 280 -10.87 -0.05 18.88
N ASN A 281 -9.81 0.54 18.32
CA ASN A 281 -9.84 1.26 17.05
C ASN A 281 -8.96 0.58 15.99
N ASP A 282 -8.68 -0.71 16.16
CA ASP A 282 -7.84 -1.45 15.22
C ASP A 282 -8.57 -1.69 13.88
N PRO A 283 -7.97 -1.31 12.73
CA PRO A 283 -8.62 -1.44 11.43
C PRO A 283 -9.01 -2.87 11.06
N ILE A 284 -8.20 -3.88 11.42
CA ILE A 284 -8.47 -5.28 11.09
C ILE A 284 -9.68 -5.76 11.92
N HIS A 285 -9.70 -5.46 13.21
CA HIS A 285 -10.81 -5.75 14.10
C HIS A 285 -12.12 -5.12 13.60
N TRP A 286 -12.07 -3.88 13.11
CA TRP A 286 -13.22 -3.21 12.51
C TRP A 286 -13.68 -3.85 11.19
N LYS A 287 -12.76 -4.29 10.32
CA LYS A 287 -13.11 -5.06 9.12
C LYS A 287 -13.87 -6.35 9.49
N TYR A 288 -13.43 -7.07 10.52
CA TYR A 288 -14.12 -8.27 10.99
C TYR A 288 -15.52 -7.95 11.56
N ARG A 289 -15.69 -6.85 12.29
CA ARG A 289 -17.01 -6.37 12.73
C ARG A 289 -17.94 -6.03 11.57
N ALA A 290 -17.42 -5.41 10.52
CA ALA A 290 -18.20 -5.10 9.33
C ALA A 290 -18.67 -6.38 8.62
N ASP A 291 -17.80 -7.39 8.49
CA ASP A 291 -18.17 -8.71 7.94
C ASP A 291 -19.25 -9.39 8.81
N TYR A 292 -19.04 -9.44 10.13
CA TYR A 292 -20.03 -9.94 11.10
C TYR A 292 -21.42 -9.32 10.92
N LEU A 293 -21.49 -7.98 10.92
CA LEU A 293 -22.74 -7.23 10.78
C LEU A 293 -23.40 -7.49 9.42
N SER A 294 -22.59 -7.54 8.35
CA SER A 294 -23.06 -7.88 7.00
C SER A 294 -23.71 -9.28 6.97
N ARG A 295 -23.09 -10.28 7.59
CA ARG A 295 -23.65 -11.65 7.65
C ARG A 295 -24.94 -11.74 8.46
N LYS A 296 -25.11 -10.88 9.48
CA LYS A 296 -26.37 -10.72 10.24
C LYS A 296 -27.44 -9.89 9.51
N GLY A 297 -27.16 -9.39 8.31
CA GLY A 297 -28.10 -8.54 7.56
C GLY A 297 -28.19 -7.10 8.07
N ARG A 298 -27.21 -6.65 8.88
CA ARG A 298 -27.09 -5.27 9.41
C ARG A 298 -26.20 -4.43 8.50
N TYR A 299 -26.65 -4.19 7.28
CA TYR A 299 -25.82 -3.62 6.21
C TYR A 299 -25.47 -2.16 6.45
N ASN A 300 -26.39 -1.36 6.99
CA ASN A 300 -26.16 0.03 7.32
C ASN A 300 -25.08 0.18 8.41
N ASP A 301 -25.11 -0.68 9.43
CA ASP A 301 -24.10 -0.66 10.49
C ASP A 301 -22.72 -1.08 9.95
N ALA A 302 -22.66 -2.12 9.11
CA ALA A 302 -21.44 -2.51 8.41
C ALA A 302 -20.90 -1.39 7.50
N ALA A 303 -21.79 -0.67 6.81
CA ALA A 303 -21.44 0.47 5.96
C ALA A 303 -20.88 1.64 6.79
N ASN A 304 -21.42 1.92 7.98
CA ASN A 304 -20.90 2.95 8.87
C ASN A 304 -19.46 2.64 9.33
N ILE A 305 -19.17 1.38 9.64
CA ILE A 305 -17.80 0.94 9.96
C ILE A 305 -16.88 1.11 8.75
N ALA A 306 -17.29 0.63 7.57
CA ALA A 306 -16.51 0.76 6.35
C ALA A 306 -16.24 2.23 5.98
N TYR A 307 -17.22 3.12 6.16
CA TYR A 307 -17.04 4.56 5.97
C TYR A 307 -16.04 5.17 6.97
N GLY A 308 -16.07 4.74 8.24
CA GLY A 308 -15.09 5.12 9.25
C GLY A 308 -13.67 4.71 8.88
N LEU A 309 -13.48 3.47 8.41
CA LEU A 309 -12.19 2.96 7.90
C LEU A 309 -11.71 3.76 6.68
N TRP A 310 -12.61 4.06 5.74
CA TRP A 310 -12.26 4.85 4.56
C TRP A 310 -11.81 6.28 4.94
N ARG A 311 -12.42 6.89 5.96
CA ARG A 311 -11.97 8.21 6.45
C ARG A 311 -10.54 8.20 7.01
N ILE A 312 -10.09 7.08 7.56
CA ILE A 312 -8.71 6.92 8.06
C ILE A 312 -7.75 6.79 6.89
N ASN A 313 -8.12 6.03 5.85
CA ASN A 313 -7.32 5.85 4.64
C ASN A 313 -8.18 5.94 3.36
N PRO A 314 -8.42 7.16 2.82
CA PRO A 314 -9.33 7.36 1.69
C PRO A 314 -8.92 6.68 0.38
N GLY A 315 -7.66 6.23 0.27
CA GLY A 315 -7.12 5.51 -0.88
C GLY A 315 -7.20 3.98 -0.76
N ASP A 316 -7.81 3.44 0.30
CA ASP A 316 -7.95 2.00 0.49
C ASP A 316 -9.08 1.42 -0.40
N ALA A 317 -8.68 0.82 -1.54
CA ALA A 317 -9.58 0.20 -2.49
C ALA A 317 -10.37 -0.98 -1.90
N GLU A 318 -9.80 -1.72 -0.95
CA GLU A 318 -10.45 -2.85 -0.28
C GLU A 318 -11.59 -2.36 0.60
N VAL A 319 -11.37 -1.28 1.36
CA VAL A 319 -12.41 -0.68 2.21
C VAL A 319 -13.53 -0.06 1.37
N LEU A 320 -13.21 0.58 0.25
CA LEU A 320 -14.22 1.09 -0.69
C LEU A 320 -15.06 -0.05 -1.29
N THR A 321 -14.42 -1.15 -1.66
CA THR A 321 -15.08 -2.38 -2.13
C THR A 321 -16.00 -2.95 -1.05
N MET A 322 -15.55 -2.97 0.20
CA MET A 322 -16.36 -3.39 1.35
C MET A 322 -17.59 -2.50 1.51
N LEU A 323 -17.43 -1.18 1.50
CA LEU A 323 -18.54 -0.21 1.58
C LEU A 323 -19.54 -0.38 0.43
N ALA A 324 -19.04 -0.53 -0.80
CA ALA A 324 -19.86 -0.78 -1.98
C ALA A 324 -20.69 -2.07 -1.84
N SER A 325 -20.09 -3.12 -1.30
CA SER A 325 -20.79 -4.39 -1.06
C SER A 325 -21.94 -4.25 -0.06
N GLN A 326 -21.80 -3.39 0.96
CA GLN A 326 -22.87 -3.15 1.94
C GLN A 326 -24.03 -2.37 1.33
N TYR A 327 -23.76 -1.34 0.52
CA TYR A 327 -24.83 -0.63 -0.19
C TYR A 327 -25.55 -1.53 -1.20
N LYS A 328 -24.81 -2.39 -1.92
CA LYS A 328 -25.40 -3.39 -2.82
C LYS A 328 -26.34 -4.33 -2.05
N ARG A 329 -25.89 -4.91 -0.93
CA ARG A 329 -26.72 -5.83 -0.14
C ARG A 329 -27.92 -5.12 0.49
N HIS A 330 -27.74 -3.95 1.10
CA HIS A 330 -28.84 -3.16 1.66
C HIS A 330 -29.90 -2.88 0.58
N ALA A 331 -29.47 -2.49 -0.62
CA ALA A 331 -30.39 -2.18 -1.70
C ALA A 331 -31.23 -3.37 -2.18
N LEU A 332 -30.68 -4.58 -2.14
CA LEU A 332 -31.31 -5.81 -2.64
C LEU A 332 -32.15 -6.53 -1.57
N PHE A 333 -31.69 -6.55 -0.32
CA PHE A 333 -32.28 -7.37 0.75
C PHE A 333 -33.05 -6.54 1.79
N GLY A 334 -32.70 -5.26 1.96
CA GLY A 334 -33.14 -4.47 3.10
C GLY A 334 -32.44 -4.87 4.40
N GLU A 335 -32.73 -4.16 5.49
CA GLU A 335 -32.18 -4.45 6.82
C GLU A 335 -32.82 -5.70 7.46
N GLY A 336 -32.02 -6.43 8.24
CA GLY A 336 -32.46 -7.60 9.02
C GLY A 336 -32.63 -8.89 8.23
N LYS A 337 -32.32 -8.91 6.92
CA LYS A 337 -32.36 -10.10 6.08
C LYS A 337 -30.96 -10.47 5.59
N PRO A 338 -30.42 -11.66 5.91
CA PRO A 338 -29.12 -12.07 5.42
C PRO A 338 -29.13 -12.31 3.91
N SER A 339 -27.99 -12.04 3.27
CA SER A 339 -27.80 -12.13 1.81
C SER A 339 -27.36 -13.53 1.40
N ASN A 340 -28.00 -14.57 1.93
CA ASN A 340 -27.63 -15.97 1.68
C ASN A 340 -28.53 -16.64 0.62
N ASN A 341 -29.63 -16.01 0.23
CA ASN A 341 -30.53 -16.53 -0.81
C ASN A 341 -31.08 -15.38 -1.66
N ALA A 342 -30.89 -15.48 -2.98
CA ALA A 342 -31.38 -14.47 -3.93
C ALA A 342 -32.91 -14.40 -3.96
N ASP A 343 -33.62 -15.47 -3.59
CA ASP A 343 -35.09 -15.48 -3.54
C ASP A 343 -35.67 -14.56 -2.46
N ASN A 344 -34.84 -14.12 -1.51
CA ASN A 344 -35.23 -13.11 -0.53
C ASN A 344 -35.36 -11.69 -1.12
N ILE A 345 -34.92 -11.48 -2.37
CA ILE A 345 -35.01 -10.18 -3.05
C ILE A 345 -36.46 -9.88 -3.38
N ASN A 346 -36.98 -8.81 -2.77
CA ASN A 346 -38.27 -8.27 -3.15
C ASN A 346 -38.08 -7.23 -4.25
N MET A 347 -38.35 -7.63 -5.50
CA MET A 347 -38.21 -6.77 -6.68
C MET A 347 -39.00 -5.45 -6.61
N LYS A 348 -40.08 -5.39 -5.81
CA LYS A 348 -40.88 -4.17 -5.61
C LYS A 348 -40.21 -3.14 -4.70
N ASN A 349 -39.26 -3.57 -3.87
CA ASN A 349 -38.66 -2.74 -2.79
C ASN A 349 -37.16 -2.48 -3.00
N ILE A 350 -36.65 -2.62 -4.22
CA ILE A 350 -35.22 -2.40 -4.49
C ILE A 350 -34.87 -0.92 -4.42
N ASN A 351 -33.84 -0.60 -3.63
CA ASN A 351 -33.34 0.77 -3.53
C ASN A 351 -32.34 1.08 -4.66
N LYS A 352 -32.84 1.64 -5.76
CA LYS A 352 -32.02 2.00 -6.94
C LYS A 352 -30.95 3.05 -6.64
N GLU A 353 -31.19 3.96 -5.70
CA GLU A 353 -30.20 4.97 -5.32
C GLU A 353 -28.99 4.31 -4.63
N LEU A 354 -29.23 3.39 -3.70
CA LEU A 354 -28.16 2.62 -3.05
C LEU A 354 -27.40 1.73 -4.05
N LEU A 355 -28.06 1.12 -5.03
CA LEU A 355 -27.36 0.40 -6.10
C LEU A 355 -26.47 1.34 -6.94
N THR A 356 -26.95 2.55 -7.22
CA THR A 356 -26.17 3.58 -7.94
C THR A 356 -24.95 3.99 -7.12
N ARG A 357 -25.10 4.18 -5.81
CA ARG A 357 -23.99 4.47 -4.90
C ARG A 357 -22.98 3.31 -4.85
N ALA A 358 -23.45 2.08 -4.69
CA ALA A 358 -22.60 0.89 -4.70
C ALA A 358 -21.78 0.79 -6.00
N ARG A 359 -22.43 1.00 -7.16
CA ARG A 359 -21.78 1.01 -8.47
C ARG A 359 -20.66 2.05 -8.54
N ASN A 360 -20.94 3.28 -8.15
CA ASN A 360 -19.95 4.36 -8.18
C ASN A 360 -18.75 4.06 -7.28
N LEU A 361 -18.99 3.46 -6.10
CA LEU A 361 -17.92 3.06 -5.19
C LEU A 361 -17.07 1.90 -5.73
N TYR A 362 -17.68 0.90 -6.36
CA TYR A 362 -16.91 -0.17 -7.02
C TYR A 362 -16.06 0.37 -8.18
N VAL A 363 -16.59 1.31 -8.97
CA VAL A 363 -15.82 1.97 -10.05
C VAL A 363 -14.63 2.73 -9.47
N GLU A 364 -14.82 3.46 -8.36
CA GLU A 364 -13.74 4.18 -7.70
C GLU A 364 -12.71 3.23 -7.07
N ALA A 365 -13.14 2.15 -6.42
CA ALA A 365 -12.25 1.12 -5.91
C ALA A 365 -11.38 0.51 -7.02
N PHE A 366 -11.99 0.20 -8.17
CA PHE A 366 -11.25 -0.30 -9.34
C PHE A 366 -10.28 0.74 -9.91
N ARG A 367 -10.64 2.03 -9.90
CA ARG A 367 -9.73 3.11 -10.32
C ARG A 367 -8.48 3.19 -9.43
N LEU A 368 -8.61 2.90 -8.14
CA LEU A 368 -7.50 2.90 -7.17
C LEU A 368 -6.64 1.63 -7.24
N ASP A 369 -7.24 0.50 -7.64
CA ASP A 369 -6.59 -0.80 -7.75
C ASP A 369 -7.01 -1.49 -9.07
N VAL A 370 -6.38 -1.07 -10.17
CA VAL A 370 -6.74 -1.48 -11.55
C VAL A 370 -6.37 -2.92 -11.88
N ASP A 371 -5.55 -3.57 -11.06
CA ASP A 371 -5.18 -4.97 -11.23
C ASP A 371 -6.17 -5.93 -10.55
N ASN A 372 -7.15 -5.39 -9.82
CA ASN A 372 -8.15 -6.15 -9.07
C ASN A 372 -9.46 -6.32 -9.84
N ILE A 373 -9.72 -7.53 -10.29
CA ILE A 373 -10.90 -7.91 -11.07
C ILE A 373 -12.22 -7.82 -10.26
N PHE A 374 -12.17 -7.99 -8.94
CA PHE A 374 -13.36 -8.10 -8.08
C PHE A 374 -14.25 -6.84 -8.07
N PRO A 375 -13.72 -5.62 -7.83
CA PRO A 375 -14.54 -4.41 -7.94
C PRO A 375 -15.00 -4.17 -9.38
N ALA A 376 -14.20 -4.52 -10.40
CA ALA A 376 -14.56 -4.35 -11.80
C ALA A 376 -15.78 -5.19 -12.20
N ILE A 377 -15.79 -6.50 -11.90
CA ILE A 377 -16.90 -7.39 -12.26
C ILE A 377 -18.19 -6.98 -11.52
N ASN A 378 -18.09 -6.61 -10.24
CA ASN A 378 -19.23 -6.13 -9.46
C ASN A 378 -19.79 -4.80 -10.01
N ALA A 379 -18.94 -3.87 -10.43
CA ALA A 379 -19.37 -2.66 -11.12
C ALA A 379 -20.09 -2.99 -12.43
N ALA A 380 -19.58 -3.93 -13.23
CA ALA A 380 -20.18 -4.35 -14.49
C ALA A 380 -21.59 -4.92 -14.30
N TYR A 381 -21.78 -5.78 -13.29
CA TYR A 381 -23.11 -6.25 -12.87
C TYR A 381 -24.05 -5.10 -12.51
N LEU A 382 -23.58 -4.16 -11.68
CA LEU A 382 -24.43 -3.05 -11.25
C LEU A 382 -24.75 -2.06 -12.37
N PHE A 383 -23.86 -1.88 -13.36
CA PHE A 383 -24.20 -1.15 -14.58
C PHE A 383 -25.38 -1.80 -15.30
N LYS A 384 -25.33 -3.13 -15.47
CA LYS A 384 -26.41 -3.92 -16.10
C LYS A 384 -27.73 -3.81 -15.32
N ILE A 385 -27.67 -3.96 -13.99
CA ILE A 385 -28.85 -3.94 -13.11
C ILE A 385 -29.50 -2.55 -13.03
N VAL A 386 -28.71 -1.48 -12.81
CA VAL A 386 -29.24 -0.13 -12.55
C VAL A 386 -29.67 0.57 -13.83
N SER A 387 -28.91 0.40 -14.91
CA SER A 387 -28.99 1.31 -16.06
C SER A 387 -29.74 0.73 -17.26
N GLY A 388 -30.14 -0.55 -17.20
CA GLY A 388 -30.81 -1.23 -18.31
C GLY A 388 -30.08 -1.00 -19.64
N ASN A 389 -30.81 -0.53 -20.66
CA ASN A 389 -30.29 -0.20 -21.99
C ASN A 389 -29.51 1.13 -22.11
N GLN A 390 -28.98 1.72 -21.04
CA GLN A 390 -27.84 2.66 -21.15
C GLN A 390 -26.53 1.86 -21.42
N THR A 391 -26.63 0.98 -22.41
CA THR A 391 -26.18 -0.42 -22.49
C THR A 391 -24.66 -0.61 -22.58
N GLY A 392 -23.90 0.47 -22.78
CA GLY A 392 -22.49 0.35 -23.14
C GLY A 392 -21.54 0.16 -21.97
N GLN A 393 -21.81 0.75 -20.79
CA GLN A 393 -20.75 0.83 -19.76
C GLN A 393 -20.47 -0.53 -19.10
N GLY A 394 -21.52 -1.29 -18.75
CA GLY A 394 -21.36 -2.65 -18.22
C GLY A 394 -20.68 -3.58 -19.24
N ILE A 395 -21.10 -3.52 -20.50
CA ILE A 395 -20.51 -4.30 -21.60
C ILE A 395 -19.05 -3.89 -21.87
N LYS A 396 -18.74 -2.59 -21.88
CA LYS A 396 -17.37 -2.07 -22.05
C LYS A 396 -16.46 -2.50 -20.90
N LEU A 397 -16.97 -2.48 -19.66
CA LEU A 397 -16.21 -2.94 -18.51
C LEU A 397 -16.02 -4.45 -18.54
N ALA A 398 -17.04 -5.22 -18.93
CA ALA A 398 -16.91 -6.66 -19.17
C ALA A 398 -15.89 -6.97 -20.29
N GLN A 399 -15.90 -6.21 -21.39
CA GLN A 399 -14.90 -6.34 -22.46
C GLN A 399 -13.49 -6.04 -21.96
N HIS A 400 -13.35 -4.99 -21.15
CA HIS A 400 -12.06 -4.66 -20.53
C HIS A 400 -11.59 -5.80 -19.61
N ILE A 401 -12.49 -6.40 -18.82
CA ILE A 401 -12.18 -7.55 -17.97
C ILE A 401 -11.67 -8.72 -18.82
N LEU A 402 -12.36 -9.06 -19.90
CA LEU A 402 -11.96 -10.13 -20.81
C LEU A 402 -10.55 -9.87 -21.38
N VAL A 403 -10.31 -8.70 -21.96
CA VAL A 403 -9.03 -8.38 -22.60
C VAL A 403 -7.87 -8.35 -21.61
N THR A 404 -8.09 -7.81 -20.40
CA THR A 404 -7.03 -7.60 -19.41
C THR A 404 -6.64 -8.90 -18.70
N TRP A 405 -7.61 -9.74 -18.32
CA TRP A 405 -7.36 -10.94 -17.49
C TRP A 405 -7.48 -12.28 -18.22
N GLU A 406 -7.79 -12.34 -19.52
CA GLU A 406 -7.90 -13.63 -20.23
C GLU A 406 -6.63 -14.48 -20.15
N LYS A 407 -5.45 -13.87 -20.24
CA LYS A 407 -4.15 -14.55 -20.06
C LYS A 407 -3.94 -15.12 -18.65
N ASP A 408 -4.71 -14.64 -17.68
CA ASP A 408 -4.61 -14.96 -16.26
C ASP A 408 -5.67 -15.97 -15.80
N GLN A 409 -6.51 -16.48 -16.71
CA GLN A 409 -7.59 -17.45 -16.40
C GLN A 409 -7.10 -18.73 -15.69
N ASP A 410 -5.84 -19.08 -15.86
CA ASP A 410 -5.20 -20.26 -15.26
C ASP A 410 -4.67 -20.01 -13.83
N LYS A 411 -4.69 -18.77 -13.32
CA LYS A 411 -4.13 -18.42 -12.01
C LYS A 411 -4.97 -18.94 -10.85
N ASP A 412 -6.28 -18.65 -10.86
CA ASP A 412 -7.21 -19.08 -9.82
C ASP A 412 -8.67 -19.11 -10.32
N TRP A 413 -9.55 -19.72 -9.51
CA TRP A 413 -10.99 -19.82 -9.78
C TRP A 413 -11.68 -18.46 -9.92
N TRP A 414 -11.31 -17.47 -9.11
CA TRP A 414 -12.01 -16.18 -9.06
C TRP A 414 -11.81 -15.38 -10.34
N ILE A 415 -10.61 -15.41 -10.91
CA ILE A 415 -10.33 -14.82 -12.22
C ILE A 415 -11.11 -15.57 -13.31
N ALA A 416 -11.03 -16.91 -13.34
CA ALA A 416 -11.70 -17.72 -14.34
C ALA A 416 -13.23 -17.56 -14.32
N ALA A 417 -13.83 -17.57 -13.12
CA ALA A 417 -15.25 -17.34 -12.93
C ALA A 417 -15.65 -15.91 -13.32
N SER A 418 -14.88 -14.89 -12.93
CA SER A 418 -15.16 -13.49 -13.29
C SER A 418 -15.10 -13.25 -14.80
N LEU A 419 -14.23 -13.95 -15.53
CA LEU A 419 -14.18 -13.93 -17.00
C LEU A 419 -15.45 -14.55 -17.60
N ALA A 420 -15.91 -15.68 -17.07
CA ALA A 420 -17.17 -16.30 -17.51
C ALA A 420 -18.38 -15.41 -17.18
N GLU A 421 -18.40 -14.77 -16.00
CA GLU A 421 -19.41 -13.76 -15.62
C GLU A 421 -19.40 -12.55 -16.55
N ALA A 422 -18.23 -12.12 -17.03
CA ALA A 422 -18.12 -11.04 -18.00
C ALA A 422 -18.79 -11.41 -19.35
N GLU A 423 -18.64 -12.65 -19.83
CA GLU A 423 -19.37 -13.15 -21.02
C GLU A 423 -20.90 -13.16 -20.78
N VAL A 424 -21.36 -13.54 -19.58
CA VAL A 424 -22.79 -13.44 -19.20
C VAL A 424 -23.29 -11.99 -19.28
N ILE A 425 -22.50 -11.01 -18.83
CA ILE A 425 -22.87 -9.59 -18.90
C ILE A 425 -22.94 -9.10 -20.36
N GLN A 426 -22.10 -9.66 -21.24
CA GLN A 426 -22.13 -9.43 -22.69
C GLN A 426 -23.26 -10.17 -23.41
N GLU A 427 -24.01 -11.03 -22.71
CA GLU A 427 -25.08 -11.87 -23.27
C GLU A 427 -24.57 -12.97 -24.23
N ASP A 428 -23.27 -13.31 -24.16
CA ASP A 428 -22.70 -14.47 -24.86
C ASP A 428 -22.76 -15.72 -23.96
N TYR A 429 -23.97 -16.28 -23.86
CA TYR A 429 -24.26 -17.38 -22.93
C TYR A 429 -23.59 -18.70 -23.31
N GLU A 430 -23.37 -18.95 -24.61
CA GLU A 430 -22.67 -20.15 -25.09
C GLU A 430 -21.21 -20.13 -24.63
N LYS A 431 -20.51 -19.02 -24.88
CA LYS A 431 -19.12 -18.86 -24.46
C LYS A 431 -18.98 -18.77 -22.94
N ALA A 432 -19.94 -18.15 -22.25
CA ALA A 432 -19.99 -18.16 -20.79
C ALA A 432 -20.05 -19.59 -20.24
N MET A 433 -20.89 -20.45 -20.83
CA MET A 433 -21.01 -21.86 -20.44
C MET A 433 -19.67 -22.59 -20.62
N GLU A 434 -19.04 -22.47 -21.78
CA GLU A 434 -17.73 -23.09 -22.06
C GLU A 434 -16.66 -22.63 -21.06
N ARG A 435 -16.61 -21.33 -20.77
CA ARG A 435 -15.65 -20.78 -19.78
C ARG A 435 -15.93 -21.29 -18.37
N PHE A 436 -17.19 -21.40 -17.94
CA PHE A 436 -17.52 -21.96 -16.63
C PHE A 436 -17.13 -23.43 -16.51
N GLU A 437 -17.43 -24.25 -17.53
CA GLU A 437 -17.03 -25.66 -17.56
C GLU A 437 -15.51 -25.80 -17.45
N TYR A 438 -14.77 -25.00 -18.23
CA TYR A 438 -13.32 -24.95 -18.16
C TYR A 438 -12.85 -24.55 -16.75
N ALA A 439 -13.40 -23.48 -16.18
CA ALA A 439 -13.01 -22.97 -14.86
C ALA A 439 -13.22 -24.02 -13.77
N VAL A 440 -14.36 -24.72 -13.77
CA VAL A 440 -14.68 -25.76 -12.77
C VAL A 440 -13.72 -26.94 -12.92
N LYS A 441 -13.50 -27.39 -14.15
CA LYS A 441 -12.59 -28.52 -14.44
C LYS A 441 -11.13 -28.20 -14.08
N LYS A 442 -10.68 -26.98 -14.38
CA LYS A 442 -9.30 -26.54 -14.14
C LYS A 442 -9.02 -26.35 -12.66
N HIS A 443 -9.87 -25.61 -11.96
CA HIS A 443 -9.59 -25.12 -10.61
C HIS A 443 -10.19 -25.97 -9.50
N LYS A 444 -11.17 -26.85 -9.83
CA LYS A 444 -11.86 -27.72 -8.86
C LYS A 444 -12.33 -26.94 -7.61
N PRO A 445 -13.10 -25.86 -7.81
CA PRO A 445 -13.48 -24.96 -6.73
C PRO A 445 -14.31 -25.67 -5.66
N THR A 446 -14.26 -25.14 -4.43
CA THR A 446 -15.07 -25.66 -3.33
C THR A 446 -16.56 -25.35 -3.56
N LEU A 447 -17.45 -25.99 -2.78
CA LEU A 447 -18.88 -25.65 -2.79
C LEU A 447 -19.11 -24.19 -2.40
N PHE A 448 -18.29 -23.65 -1.49
CA PHE A 448 -18.35 -22.25 -1.07
C PHE A 448 -18.03 -21.32 -2.24
N ASP A 449 -16.93 -21.58 -2.95
CA ASP A 449 -16.49 -20.76 -4.09
C ASP A 449 -17.56 -20.75 -5.20
N LYS A 450 -18.12 -21.92 -5.53
CA LYS A 450 -19.22 -22.03 -6.50
C LYS A 450 -20.45 -21.27 -6.03
N SER A 451 -20.78 -21.34 -4.73
CA SER A 451 -21.98 -20.72 -4.17
C SER A 451 -21.96 -19.19 -4.33
N ALA A 452 -20.81 -18.54 -4.17
CA ALA A 452 -20.69 -17.09 -4.35
C ALA A 452 -20.99 -16.67 -5.81
N THR A 453 -20.43 -17.37 -6.79
CA THR A 453 -20.66 -17.12 -8.22
C THR A 453 -22.10 -17.44 -8.62
N ILE A 454 -22.62 -18.60 -8.22
CA ILE A 454 -24.02 -18.99 -8.47
C ILE A 454 -24.97 -17.94 -7.91
N TYR A 455 -24.71 -17.48 -6.69
CA TYR A 455 -25.52 -16.48 -6.02
C TYR A 455 -25.54 -15.16 -6.80
N GLN A 456 -24.39 -14.72 -7.32
CA GLN A 456 -24.31 -13.52 -8.14
C GLN A 456 -25.10 -13.64 -9.46
N LEU A 457 -25.04 -14.81 -10.11
CA LEU A 457 -25.84 -15.12 -11.31
C LEU A 457 -27.34 -15.16 -11.03
N GLN A 458 -27.76 -15.74 -9.89
CA GLN A 458 -29.15 -15.75 -9.45
C GLN A 458 -29.69 -14.34 -9.17
N ILE A 459 -28.85 -13.43 -8.67
CA ILE A 459 -29.23 -12.02 -8.54
C ILE A 459 -29.48 -11.45 -9.93
N LEU A 460 -28.51 -11.58 -10.85
CA LEU A 460 -28.62 -11.02 -12.20
C LEU A 460 -29.86 -11.56 -12.96
N SER A 461 -30.17 -12.84 -12.81
CA SER A 461 -31.29 -13.49 -13.50
C SER A 461 -32.65 -12.85 -13.19
N LYS A 462 -32.79 -12.18 -12.04
CA LYS A 462 -34.01 -11.43 -11.66
C LYS A 462 -34.15 -10.08 -12.36
N PHE A 463 -33.09 -9.58 -13.00
CA PHE A 463 -33.06 -8.26 -13.65
C PHE A 463 -32.95 -8.29 -15.17
N VAL A 464 -32.76 -9.48 -15.77
CA VAL A 464 -32.60 -9.63 -17.23
C VAL A 464 -33.73 -10.47 -17.82
N THR A 465 -33.97 -10.32 -19.12
CA THR A 465 -35.05 -11.01 -19.83
C THR A 465 -34.72 -12.48 -20.13
N ASN A 466 -33.45 -12.82 -20.38
CA ASN A 466 -33.04 -14.17 -20.71
C ASN A 466 -32.67 -15.00 -19.46
N GLU A 467 -33.63 -15.15 -18.55
CA GLU A 467 -33.45 -15.92 -17.31
C GLU A 467 -33.15 -17.40 -17.57
N GLY A 468 -33.69 -17.97 -18.65
CA GLY A 468 -33.52 -19.39 -19.03
C GLY A 468 -32.05 -19.78 -19.21
N SER A 469 -31.31 -19.04 -20.04
CA SER A 469 -29.89 -19.32 -20.29
C SER A 469 -29.03 -19.18 -19.02
N ILE A 470 -29.33 -18.23 -18.14
CA ILE A 470 -28.61 -18.09 -16.86
C ILE A 470 -28.90 -19.28 -15.94
N ARG A 471 -30.14 -19.77 -15.90
CA ARG A 471 -30.50 -20.96 -15.12
C ARG A 471 -29.77 -22.21 -15.61
N GLU A 472 -29.63 -22.38 -16.92
CA GLU A 472 -28.83 -23.48 -17.50
C GLU A 472 -27.37 -23.42 -17.06
N ILE A 473 -26.75 -22.23 -17.12
CA ILE A 473 -25.37 -22.01 -16.64
C ILE A 473 -25.25 -22.39 -15.15
N ILE A 474 -26.20 -21.93 -14.32
CA ILE A 474 -26.21 -22.26 -12.89
C ILE A 474 -26.32 -23.77 -12.65
N CYS A 475 -27.18 -24.48 -13.39
CA CYS A 475 -27.27 -25.94 -13.29
C CYS A 475 -25.94 -26.59 -13.64
N LYS A 476 -25.29 -26.12 -14.71
CA LYS A 476 -24.01 -26.68 -15.15
C LYS A 476 -22.89 -26.50 -14.13
N ILE A 477 -22.76 -25.32 -13.52
CA ILE A 477 -21.77 -25.06 -12.46
C ILE A 477 -21.97 -26.00 -11.26
N LYS A 478 -23.22 -26.41 -10.98
CA LYS A 478 -23.55 -27.36 -9.89
C LYS A 478 -23.24 -28.81 -10.25
N GLU A 479 -23.37 -29.18 -11.52
CA GLU A 479 -23.16 -30.56 -12.02
C GLU A 479 -21.68 -30.90 -12.25
N CYS A 480 -20.91 -29.96 -12.77
CA CYS A 480 -19.45 -30.04 -12.85
C CYS A 480 -18.83 -29.88 -11.46
#